data_AF-A0A8J6HUN5-F1
#
_entry.id   AF-A0A8J6HUN5-F1
#
_cell.length_a   1.000
_cell.length_b   1.000
_cell.length_c   1.000
_cell.angle_alpha   90.00
_cell.angle_beta   90.00
_cell.angle_gamma   90.00
#
_symmetry.space_group_name_H-M   'P 1'
#
loop_
_entity.id
_entity.type
_entity.pdbx_description
1 polymer ?
#
loop_
_entity_poly.entity_id
_entity_poly.type
_entity_poly.pdbx_seq_one_letter_code
_entity_poly.pdbx_strand_id
1 'polypeptide(L)'
;MKCEYELDGKILLVPIQGTGPSTILLKNVKVKGVFPYEEFKKKDKTFVKFVSSSLTIDPELVSFNFENLFNGDKKLGDNVNQVLNDNWKEVFDDRQLSKSARKEPKWKECVFEAATDGWSQLTKPFPELNLPNVAPLLIPEIHIEGSGRVAVSQHFKNTKIFGLSTINANKFEFDFDKKTLTIEGTFPELRMPGEYKLEGRVLLLPIHGEGTGLVTMKNVHVTNVLTYEDVKKKGKTYMKFVSSTVKVTPSEMYFKLDNLFNGDKSLGDNINQVLNENWEAVFEDLEGAYTELVNKITLNVLNGFTSKDEPPHRGCRREGNPGLSSRQMPPWGLAVRDDPDSATHENGVGASLNDWECFRAPDFQKCNRRQSDLKECVLKSAQDGISQLTRAYDEVNIPNVHPLEVAELTIEAGSGPVAFDQKFKQCKLDGFHKMKLDQFEFDFEGKTLTVAGVVPKIMVECQYEFDGKILLLPIKGKGPSTIVLENMKVSGLFDYEEKMKKGKTFIRFVSSDIHVDPELAWFNFENLFNGDKQLGDNVNQVINDNWKEVFDDLKSSYIQVINRWKKEESVVDGQLQCEAPGARSCGLILPRITGTPSPLSEEVTPQPRTEGRIFVSGFPVG
;
A
#
# COMPACT_ATOMS: atom_id res chain seq x y z
N MET A 1 -47.21 2.92 27.27
CA MET A 1 -46.48 4.11 26.79
C MET A 1 -46.42 5.11 27.92
N LYS A 2 -45.26 5.71 28.20
CA LYS A 2 -45.12 6.87 29.10
C LYS A 2 -44.69 8.06 28.24
N CYS A 3 -45.34 9.20 28.37
CA CYS A 3 -45.17 10.34 27.49
C CYS A 3 -45.35 11.64 28.28
N GLU A 4 -44.47 12.63 28.12
CA GLU A 4 -44.80 14.00 28.55
C GLU A 4 -45.88 14.57 27.62
N TYR A 5 -46.95 15.14 28.18
CA TYR A 5 -48.01 15.80 27.43
C TYR A 5 -48.02 17.32 27.68
N GLU A 6 -48.57 18.04 26.71
CA GLU A 6 -48.98 19.43 26.83
C GLU A 6 -50.36 19.51 26.19
N LEU A 7 -51.35 19.97 26.96
CA LEU A 7 -52.72 20.18 26.52
C LEU A 7 -53.06 21.65 26.75
N ASP A 8 -53.53 22.32 25.71
CA ASP A 8 -54.23 23.60 25.77
C ASP A 8 -55.41 23.55 24.78
N GLY A 9 -56.63 23.57 25.30
CA GLY A 9 -57.82 23.35 24.48
C GLY A 9 -59.13 23.42 25.27
N LYS A 10 -60.20 22.88 24.69
CA LYS A 10 -61.53 22.83 25.32
C LYS A 10 -62.23 21.51 25.05
N ILE A 11 -62.82 20.91 26.09
CA ILE A 11 -63.88 19.91 25.93
C ILE A 11 -65.21 20.60 26.21
N LEU A 12 -66.11 20.60 25.23
CA LEU A 12 -67.34 21.39 25.23
C LEU A 12 -67.03 22.89 25.46
N LEU A 13 -67.34 23.40 26.66
CA LEU A 13 -67.08 24.79 27.09
C LEU A 13 -65.99 24.89 28.16
N VAL A 14 -65.46 23.76 28.65
CA VAL A 14 -64.47 23.72 29.74
C VAL A 14 -63.06 23.84 29.16
N PRO A 15 -62.27 24.87 29.52
CA PRO A 15 -60.87 24.94 29.14
C PRO A 15 -60.07 23.83 29.85
N ILE A 16 -59.29 23.09 29.08
CA ILE A 16 -58.39 22.05 29.57
C ILE A 16 -56.97 22.53 29.29
N GLN A 17 -56.20 22.66 30.37
CA GLN A 17 -54.81 23.08 30.34
C GLN A 17 -53.99 22.18 31.26
N GLY A 18 -52.80 21.76 30.84
CA GLY A 18 -51.91 20.97 31.69
C GLY A 18 -50.66 20.52 30.97
N THR A 19 -49.56 20.38 31.73
CA THR A 19 -48.29 19.84 31.28
C THR A 19 -47.72 18.89 32.32
N GLY A 20 -47.16 17.77 31.86
CA GLY A 20 -46.48 16.80 32.73
C GLY A 20 -46.50 15.37 32.20
N PRO A 21 -46.15 14.40 33.04
CA PRO A 21 -46.12 12.99 32.65
C PRO A 21 -47.53 12.44 32.40
N SER A 22 -47.62 11.56 31.41
CA SER A 22 -48.80 10.75 31.14
C SER A 22 -48.42 9.30 30.90
N THR A 23 -49.37 8.41 31.14
CA THR A 23 -49.26 6.99 30.81
C THR A 23 -50.49 6.57 30.00
N ILE A 24 -50.26 5.98 28.83
CA ILE A 24 -51.30 5.32 28.03
C ILE A 24 -51.00 3.82 28.01
N LEU A 25 -51.94 3.03 28.49
CA LEU A 25 -51.83 1.58 28.60
C LEU A 25 -52.91 0.92 27.73
N LEU A 26 -52.49 0.11 26.75
CA LEU A 26 -53.39 -0.75 25.99
C LEU A 26 -53.35 -2.16 26.58
N LYS A 27 -54.50 -2.71 26.98
CA LYS A 27 -54.61 -4.08 27.49
C LYS A 27 -55.26 -5.01 26.45
N ASN A 28 -54.80 -6.26 26.46
CA ASN A 28 -55.32 -7.37 25.65
C ASN A 28 -55.54 -6.98 24.18
N VAL A 29 -54.51 -6.39 23.55
CA VAL A 29 -54.59 -5.88 22.18
C VAL A 29 -54.88 -7.02 21.19
N LYS A 30 -56.09 -7.03 20.64
CA LYS A 30 -56.50 -7.94 19.58
C LYS A 30 -56.20 -7.29 18.24
N VAL A 31 -55.25 -7.86 17.52
CA VAL A 31 -54.96 -7.46 16.14
C VAL A 31 -55.88 -8.25 15.22
N LYS A 32 -56.89 -7.60 14.64
CA LYS A 32 -57.83 -8.23 13.70
C LYS A 32 -57.43 -7.88 12.27
N GLY A 33 -56.90 -8.87 11.55
CA GLY A 33 -56.77 -8.80 10.09
C GLY A 33 -58.07 -9.24 9.41
N VAL A 34 -58.59 -8.43 8.48
CA VAL A 34 -59.69 -8.82 7.59
C VAL A 34 -59.15 -8.87 6.16
N PHE A 35 -59.33 -10.01 5.51
CA PHE A 35 -58.75 -10.33 4.20
C PHE A 35 -59.86 -10.81 3.23
N PRO A 36 -60.65 -9.90 2.62
CA PRO A 36 -61.60 -10.28 1.57
C PRO A 36 -60.85 -10.88 0.38
N TYR A 37 -61.44 -11.89 -0.29
CA TYR A 37 -60.80 -12.53 -1.44
C TYR A 37 -61.77 -12.77 -2.61
N GLU A 38 -61.20 -12.78 -3.81
CA GLU A 38 -61.80 -13.16 -5.08
C GLU A 38 -61.14 -14.46 -5.57
N GLU A 39 -61.92 -15.38 -6.15
CA GLU A 39 -61.38 -16.55 -6.84
C GLU A 39 -61.25 -16.28 -8.34
N PHE A 40 -60.14 -16.73 -8.95
CA PHE A 40 -59.95 -16.67 -10.40
C PHE A 40 -59.23 -17.93 -10.92
N LYS A 41 -59.56 -18.38 -12.13
CA LYS A 41 -58.98 -19.60 -12.72
C LYS A 41 -57.85 -19.29 -13.70
N LYS A 42 -56.81 -20.12 -13.71
CA LYS A 42 -55.73 -20.09 -14.72
C LYS A 42 -55.20 -21.51 -14.96
N LYS A 43 -55.28 -22.00 -16.21
CA LYS A 43 -54.83 -23.35 -16.63
C LYS A 43 -55.32 -24.44 -15.66
N ASP A 44 -56.65 -24.58 -15.58
CA ASP A 44 -57.40 -25.57 -14.80
C ASP A 44 -57.19 -25.60 -13.28
N LYS A 45 -56.56 -24.55 -12.72
CA LYS A 45 -56.46 -24.34 -11.27
C LYS A 45 -57.16 -23.06 -10.86
N THR A 46 -57.95 -23.13 -9.80
CA THR A 46 -58.53 -21.96 -9.12
C THR A 46 -57.49 -21.38 -8.16
N PHE A 47 -57.30 -20.07 -8.21
CA PHE A 47 -56.41 -19.29 -7.35
C PHE A 47 -57.23 -18.29 -6.56
N VAL A 48 -56.86 -18.10 -5.30
CA VAL A 48 -57.46 -17.10 -4.40
C VAL A 48 -56.61 -15.83 -4.45
N LYS A 49 -57.26 -14.69 -4.67
CA LYS A 49 -56.67 -13.35 -4.72
C LYS A 49 -57.29 -12.51 -3.61
N PHE A 50 -56.51 -12.19 -2.58
CA PHE A 50 -56.96 -11.25 -1.55
C PHE A 50 -57.11 -9.84 -2.17
N VAL A 51 -58.30 -9.24 -2.02
CA VAL A 51 -58.72 -7.99 -2.66
C VAL A 51 -58.21 -6.79 -1.88
N SER A 52 -58.21 -6.90 -0.56
CA SER A 52 -57.69 -5.90 0.37
C SER A 52 -57.21 -6.58 1.66
N SER A 53 -56.50 -5.80 2.47
CA SER A 53 -56.25 -6.11 3.87
C SER A 53 -56.49 -4.86 4.70
N SER A 54 -57.20 -5.04 5.82
CA SER A 54 -57.31 -4.04 6.88
C SER A 54 -56.83 -4.67 8.17
N LEU A 55 -55.79 -4.08 8.74
CA LEU A 55 -55.35 -4.35 10.10
C LEU A 55 -56.11 -3.41 11.03
N THR A 56 -56.81 -3.94 12.03
CA THR A 56 -57.41 -3.14 13.10
C THR A 56 -56.75 -3.53 14.41
N ILE A 57 -56.16 -2.55 15.09
CA ILE A 57 -55.65 -2.67 16.45
C ILE A 57 -56.84 -2.42 17.37
N ASP A 58 -57.42 -3.49 17.91
CA ASP A 58 -58.61 -3.46 18.78
C ASP A 58 -58.18 -3.80 20.22
N PRO A 59 -57.73 -2.82 21.03
CA PRO A 59 -57.48 -3.03 22.45
C PRO A 59 -58.79 -3.35 23.17
N GLU A 60 -58.81 -4.32 24.09
CA GLU A 60 -60.03 -4.54 24.90
C GLU A 60 -60.26 -3.39 25.89
N LEU A 61 -59.18 -2.68 26.26
CA LEU A 61 -59.19 -1.49 27.09
C LEU A 61 -57.99 -0.61 26.75
N VAL A 62 -58.23 0.69 26.54
CA VAL A 62 -57.19 1.72 26.65
C VAL A 62 -57.43 2.47 27.96
N SER A 63 -56.38 2.65 28.77
CA SER A 63 -56.44 3.55 29.93
C SER A 63 -55.40 4.66 29.81
N PHE A 64 -55.87 5.89 29.94
CA PHE A 64 -55.13 7.13 30.02
C PHE A 64 -54.94 7.52 31.50
N ASN A 65 -53.76 8.03 31.82
CA ASN A 65 -53.48 8.74 33.06
C ASN A 65 -52.64 9.97 32.71
N PHE A 66 -53.23 11.16 32.77
CA PHE A 66 -52.55 12.43 32.60
C PHE A 66 -52.34 13.04 33.99
N GLU A 67 -51.09 13.13 34.44
CA GLU A 67 -50.77 13.73 35.73
C GLU A 67 -50.75 15.26 35.60
N ASN A 68 -51.00 16.00 36.68
CA ASN A 68 -50.91 17.47 36.68
C ASN A 68 -51.90 18.21 35.74
N LEU A 69 -52.99 17.55 35.30
CA LEU A 69 -54.10 18.18 34.58
C LEU A 69 -54.67 19.38 35.36
N PHE A 70 -55.14 20.39 34.64
CA PHE A 70 -55.67 21.64 35.21
C PHE A 70 -54.67 22.33 36.16
N ASN A 71 -53.40 22.33 35.77
CA ASN A 71 -52.28 22.88 36.55
C ASN A 71 -52.19 22.27 37.98
N GLY A 72 -52.54 20.99 38.12
CA GLY A 72 -52.45 20.25 39.38
C GLY A 72 -53.74 20.18 40.20
N ASP A 73 -54.90 20.60 39.70
CA ASP A 73 -56.18 20.27 40.36
C ASP A 73 -56.44 18.77 40.24
N LYS A 74 -56.03 18.05 41.29
CA LYS A 74 -56.16 16.61 41.37
C LYS A 74 -57.61 16.13 41.23
N LYS A 75 -58.60 16.84 41.76
CA LYS A 75 -60.00 16.39 41.70
C LYS A 75 -60.54 16.51 40.28
N LEU A 76 -60.21 17.60 39.59
CA LEU A 76 -60.64 17.82 38.21
C LEU A 76 -59.85 16.92 37.23
N GLY A 77 -58.55 16.72 37.49
CA GLY A 77 -57.69 15.80 36.75
C GLY A 77 -58.12 14.33 36.91
N ASP A 78 -58.37 13.86 38.13
CA ASP A 78 -58.87 12.50 38.40
C ASP A 78 -60.23 12.27 37.71
N ASN A 79 -61.14 13.24 37.77
CA ASN A 79 -62.44 13.17 37.07
C ASN A 79 -62.28 13.10 35.54
N VAL A 80 -61.38 13.89 34.95
CA VAL A 80 -61.16 13.86 33.48
C VAL A 80 -60.42 12.61 33.04
N ASN A 81 -59.44 12.13 33.80
CA ASN A 81 -58.83 10.82 33.58
C ASN A 81 -59.90 9.71 33.65
N GLN A 82 -60.82 9.75 34.62
CA GLN A 82 -61.94 8.82 34.68
C GLN A 82 -62.83 8.93 33.43
N VAL A 83 -63.27 10.12 33.02
CA VAL A 83 -64.12 10.31 31.82
C VAL A 83 -63.42 9.82 30.54
N LEU A 84 -62.13 10.08 30.37
CA LEU A 84 -61.35 9.60 29.23
C LEU A 84 -61.19 8.06 29.24
N ASN A 85 -61.12 7.46 30.43
CA ASN A 85 -61.08 6.01 30.60
C ASN A 85 -62.45 5.34 30.39
N ASP A 86 -63.54 5.96 30.84
CA ASP A 86 -64.90 5.47 30.64
C ASP A 86 -65.33 5.55 29.16
N ASN A 87 -64.81 6.53 28.42
CA ASN A 87 -65.15 6.81 27.01
C ASN A 87 -64.00 6.51 26.02
N TRP A 88 -63.04 5.66 26.41
CA TRP A 88 -61.77 5.47 25.69
C TRP A 88 -61.91 5.14 24.19
N LYS A 89 -63.01 4.47 23.81
CA LYS A 89 -63.33 4.09 22.42
C LYS A 89 -63.60 5.26 21.49
N GLU A 90 -64.09 6.37 22.02
CA GLU A 90 -64.37 7.59 21.25
C GLU A 90 -63.12 8.50 21.19
N VAL A 91 -62.27 8.44 22.24
CA VAL A 91 -61.01 9.18 22.32
C VAL A 91 -59.94 8.61 21.39
N PHE A 92 -59.95 7.29 21.15
CA PHE A 92 -58.94 6.56 20.38
C PHE A 92 -59.40 6.26 18.94
N ASP A 93 -59.49 7.28 18.07
CA ASP A 93 -59.68 7.11 16.61
C ASP A 93 -58.36 7.31 15.85
N ASP A 94 -57.82 6.19 15.34
CA ASP A 94 -56.55 6.06 14.61
C ASP A 94 -56.42 6.97 13.36
N ARG A 95 -57.53 7.51 12.84
CA ARG A 95 -57.56 8.18 11.52
C ARG A 95 -57.02 9.61 11.48
N GLN A 96 -56.79 10.27 12.62
CA GLN A 96 -56.47 11.72 12.67
C GLN A 96 -54.97 12.07 12.77
N LEU A 97 -54.09 11.15 13.17
CA LEU A 97 -52.71 11.47 13.63
C LEU A 97 -51.67 11.79 12.53
N SER A 98 -51.98 11.60 11.25
CA SER A 98 -50.95 11.24 10.24
C SER A 98 -50.08 12.36 9.63
N LYS A 99 -50.38 13.66 9.85
CA LYS A 99 -49.70 14.78 9.16
C LYS A 99 -49.01 15.82 10.04
N SER A 100 -49.58 16.22 11.18
CA SER A 100 -48.98 17.21 12.09
C SER A 100 -47.82 16.62 12.90
N ALA A 101 -48.03 15.41 13.45
CA ALA A 101 -47.07 14.73 14.33
C ALA A 101 -45.65 14.60 13.76
N ARG A 102 -45.50 14.49 12.43
CA ARG A 102 -44.19 14.33 11.76
C ARG A 102 -43.23 15.51 11.93
N LYS A 103 -43.73 16.67 12.39
CA LYS A 103 -42.93 17.89 12.61
C LYS A 103 -42.56 18.11 14.08
N GLU A 104 -43.05 17.28 15.01
CA GLU A 104 -42.77 17.43 16.44
C GLU A 104 -41.44 16.76 16.83
N PRO A 105 -40.66 17.33 17.77
CA PRO A 105 -39.39 16.72 18.23
C PRO A 105 -39.55 15.28 18.71
N LYS A 106 -40.61 14.99 19.47
CA LYS A 106 -40.93 13.66 20.03
C LYS A 106 -41.17 12.58 18.96
N TRP A 107 -41.57 12.96 17.73
CA TRP A 107 -41.69 12.02 16.62
C TRP A 107 -40.31 11.53 16.15
N LYS A 108 -39.30 12.41 16.12
CA LYS A 108 -37.93 12.02 15.76
C LYS A 108 -37.35 11.04 16.77
N GLU A 109 -37.51 11.32 18.06
CA GLU A 109 -37.10 10.45 19.16
C GLU A 109 -37.75 9.07 19.06
N CYS A 110 -39.08 9.01 18.90
CA CYS A 110 -39.81 7.76 18.75
C CYS A 110 -39.37 6.94 17.52
N VAL A 111 -39.16 7.58 16.37
CA VAL A 111 -38.68 6.91 15.14
C VAL A 111 -37.23 6.43 15.31
N PHE A 112 -36.38 7.20 16.00
CA PHE A 112 -35.00 6.82 16.31
C PHE A 112 -34.94 5.60 17.26
N GLU A 113 -35.74 5.60 18.34
CA GLU A 113 -35.87 4.47 19.26
C GLU A 113 -36.38 3.21 18.52
N ALA A 114 -37.45 3.33 17.74
CA ALA A 114 -38.03 2.22 17.00
C ALA A 114 -37.08 1.66 15.91
N ALA A 115 -36.29 2.52 15.25
CA ALA A 115 -35.26 2.09 14.31
C ALA A 115 -34.11 1.36 15.00
N THR A 116 -33.68 1.85 16.16
CA THR A 116 -32.59 1.25 16.95
C THR A 116 -33.00 -0.11 17.52
N ASP A 117 -34.18 -0.21 18.13
CA ASP A 117 -34.75 -1.47 18.61
C ASP A 117 -34.94 -2.47 17.45
N GLY A 118 -35.61 -2.05 16.37
CA GLY A 118 -35.83 -2.88 15.18
C GLY A 118 -34.53 -3.38 14.54
N TRP A 119 -33.47 -2.58 14.52
CA TRP A 119 -32.15 -2.98 14.05
C TRP A 119 -31.52 -4.05 14.96
N SER A 120 -31.62 -3.89 16.29
CA SER A 120 -31.13 -4.89 17.26
C SER A 120 -31.83 -6.26 17.11
N GLN A 121 -33.09 -6.26 16.65
CA GLN A 121 -33.86 -7.49 16.40
C GLN A 121 -33.47 -8.22 15.10
N LEU A 122 -32.67 -7.61 14.20
CA LEU A 122 -32.18 -8.25 12.96
C LEU A 122 -31.09 -9.33 13.20
N THR A 123 -30.92 -9.81 14.43
CA THR A 123 -30.11 -10.99 14.79
C THR A 123 -30.69 -12.32 14.29
N LYS A 124 -31.84 -12.27 13.62
CA LYS A 124 -32.48 -13.38 12.88
C LYS A 124 -32.94 -12.86 11.52
N PRO A 125 -32.92 -13.69 10.46
CA PRO A 125 -33.47 -13.28 9.17
C PRO A 125 -34.99 -13.16 9.27
N PHE A 126 -35.57 -12.24 8.50
CA PHE A 126 -37.02 -12.15 8.26
C PHE A 126 -37.30 -12.38 6.77
N PRO A 127 -37.34 -13.65 6.29
CA PRO A 127 -37.50 -13.97 4.86
C PRO A 127 -38.80 -13.40 4.27
N GLU A 128 -39.82 -13.31 5.11
CA GLU A 128 -41.11 -12.69 4.84
C GLU A 128 -40.97 -11.24 4.35
N LEU A 129 -40.05 -10.47 4.95
CA LEU A 129 -39.71 -9.09 4.59
C LEU A 129 -38.50 -8.98 3.64
N ASN A 130 -37.91 -10.11 3.23
CA ASN A 130 -36.64 -10.16 2.49
C ASN A 130 -35.46 -9.51 3.26
N LEU A 131 -35.51 -9.53 4.60
CA LEU A 131 -34.44 -8.98 5.44
C LEU A 131 -33.45 -10.09 5.81
N PRO A 132 -32.14 -9.89 5.59
CA PRO A 132 -31.11 -10.83 6.01
C PRO A 132 -30.96 -10.81 7.54
N ASN A 133 -30.26 -11.82 8.06
CA ASN A 133 -29.64 -11.70 9.39
C ASN A 133 -28.50 -10.68 9.30
N VAL A 134 -28.30 -9.84 10.33
CA VAL A 134 -27.12 -8.95 10.44
C VAL A 134 -26.12 -9.41 11.51
N ALA A 135 -26.39 -10.52 12.20
CA ALA A 135 -25.52 -11.12 13.21
C ALA A 135 -25.30 -12.64 12.99
N PRO A 136 -24.39 -13.05 12.09
CA PRO A 136 -23.68 -12.23 11.11
C PRO A 136 -24.51 -12.00 9.84
N LEU A 137 -24.16 -10.95 9.08
CA LEU A 137 -24.56 -10.81 7.69
C LEU A 137 -23.74 -11.77 6.81
N LEU A 138 -24.43 -12.65 6.10
CA LEU A 138 -23.80 -13.56 5.12
C LEU A 138 -23.77 -12.87 3.75
N ILE A 139 -22.59 -12.79 3.16
CA ILE A 139 -22.40 -12.27 1.80
C ILE A 139 -21.75 -13.39 0.97
N PRO A 140 -22.47 -13.97 -0.01
CA PRO A 140 -21.94 -15.11 -0.78
C PRO A 140 -20.63 -14.79 -1.50
N GLU A 141 -20.51 -13.57 -2.01
CA GLU A 141 -19.44 -13.15 -2.90
C GLU A 141 -19.23 -11.63 -2.81
N ILE A 142 -17.98 -11.19 -2.73
CA ILE A 142 -17.58 -9.78 -2.79
C ILE A 142 -16.40 -9.68 -3.75
N HIS A 143 -16.47 -8.73 -4.68
CA HIS A 143 -15.34 -8.32 -5.51
C HIS A 143 -14.94 -6.91 -5.07
N ILE A 144 -13.66 -6.73 -4.72
CA ILE A 144 -13.06 -5.45 -4.33
C ILE A 144 -11.89 -5.20 -5.27
N GLU A 145 -12.02 -4.22 -6.14
CA GLU A 145 -10.93 -3.72 -6.97
C GLU A 145 -10.32 -2.50 -6.29
N GLY A 146 -9.02 -2.55 -6.02
CA GLY A 146 -8.22 -1.42 -5.57
C GLY A 146 -7.56 -0.68 -6.73
N SER A 147 -7.11 0.55 -6.48
CA SER A 147 -6.48 1.39 -7.51
C SER A 147 -5.27 2.15 -6.95
N GLY A 148 -4.54 2.86 -7.80
CA GLY A 148 -3.40 3.66 -7.36
C GLY A 148 -2.24 2.82 -6.85
N ARG A 149 -1.91 2.94 -5.55
CA ARG A 149 -0.82 2.22 -4.90
C ARG A 149 -1.27 0.80 -4.53
N VAL A 150 -2.52 0.61 -4.14
CA VAL A 150 -3.10 -0.70 -3.80
C VAL A 150 -3.93 -1.23 -4.98
N ALA A 151 -3.24 -1.56 -6.08
CA ALA A 151 -3.87 -2.10 -7.29
C ALA A 151 -4.04 -3.63 -7.17
N VAL A 152 -5.04 -4.06 -6.40
CA VAL A 152 -5.37 -5.47 -6.14
C VAL A 152 -6.80 -5.82 -6.55
N SER A 153 -6.98 -6.98 -7.16
CA SER A 153 -8.28 -7.64 -7.31
C SER A 153 -8.46 -8.61 -6.16
N GLN A 154 -9.46 -8.36 -5.30
CA GLN A 154 -9.78 -9.21 -4.15
C GLN A 154 -11.15 -9.85 -4.33
N HIS A 155 -11.19 -11.17 -4.35
CA HIS A 155 -12.40 -11.97 -4.46
C HIS A 155 -12.65 -12.71 -3.16
N PHE A 156 -13.64 -12.27 -2.40
CA PHE A 156 -14.05 -12.95 -1.17
C PHE A 156 -15.29 -13.83 -1.40
N LYS A 157 -15.30 -15.02 -0.82
CA LYS A 157 -16.41 -15.99 -0.87
C LYS A 157 -16.87 -16.38 0.52
N ASN A 158 -18.18 -16.67 0.63
CA ASN A 158 -18.83 -17.18 1.85
C ASN A 158 -18.60 -16.29 3.10
N THR A 159 -18.35 -15.00 2.87
CA THR A 159 -17.93 -14.03 3.88
C THR A 159 -19.03 -13.72 4.88
N LYS A 160 -18.62 -13.52 6.13
CA LYS A 160 -19.51 -13.20 7.24
C LYS A 160 -19.11 -11.87 7.85
N ILE A 161 -20.01 -10.90 7.91
CA ILE A 161 -19.78 -9.65 8.63
C ILE A 161 -20.42 -9.75 10.01
N PHE A 162 -19.59 -9.69 11.04
CA PHE A 162 -19.99 -9.61 12.45
C PHE A 162 -19.92 -8.17 12.94
N GLY A 163 -20.70 -7.84 13.98
CA GLY A 163 -20.71 -6.52 14.62
C GLY A 163 -21.76 -5.54 14.07
N LEU A 164 -22.44 -5.85 12.95
CA LEU A 164 -23.47 -4.95 12.42
C LEU A 164 -24.65 -4.73 13.37
N SER A 165 -24.97 -5.68 14.25
CA SER A 165 -26.02 -5.51 15.27
C SER A 165 -25.62 -4.65 16.48
N THR A 166 -24.37 -4.18 16.57
CA THR A 166 -23.86 -3.43 17.75
C THR A 166 -23.62 -1.94 17.46
N ILE A 167 -24.30 -1.37 16.45
CA ILE A 167 -24.22 0.06 16.16
C ILE A 167 -24.69 0.91 17.35
N ASN A 168 -23.82 1.81 17.79
CA ASN A 168 -24.21 2.92 18.65
C ASN A 168 -24.71 4.05 17.73
N ALA A 169 -25.99 3.99 17.36
CA ALA A 169 -26.61 5.05 16.58
C ALA A 169 -26.71 6.34 17.41
N ASN A 170 -26.48 7.49 16.80
CA ASN A 170 -26.73 8.80 17.39
C ASN A 170 -27.72 9.63 16.54
N LYS A 171 -28.00 9.23 15.30
CA LYS A 171 -28.95 9.90 14.41
C LYS A 171 -29.69 8.91 13.51
N PHE A 172 -31.00 9.09 13.40
CA PHE A 172 -31.86 8.43 12.41
C PHE A 172 -33.02 9.39 12.10
N GLU A 173 -32.83 10.27 11.11
CA GLU A 173 -33.74 11.39 10.86
C GLU A 173 -34.27 11.41 9.43
N PHE A 174 -35.60 11.45 9.27
CA PHE A 174 -36.25 11.73 8.01
C PHE A 174 -36.43 13.24 7.79
N ASP A 175 -35.99 13.71 6.62
CA ASP A 175 -36.42 14.97 6.02
C ASP A 175 -37.46 14.63 4.94
N PHE A 176 -38.74 14.91 5.23
CA PHE A 176 -39.86 14.59 4.32
C PHE A 176 -39.99 15.59 3.17
N ASP A 177 -39.43 16.79 3.30
CA ASP A 177 -39.50 17.82 2.28
C ASP A 177 -38.40 17.60 1.22
N LYS A 178 -37.18 17.21 1.64
CA LYS A 178 -36.08 16.79 0.76
C LYS A 178 -36.14 15.31 0.33
N LYS A 179 -36.99 14.51 0.98
CA LYS A 179 -37.10 13.05 0.83
C LYS A 179 -35.78 12.32 1.09
N THR A 180 -35.15 12.64 2.20
CA THR A 180 -33.91 11.99 2.65
C THR A 180 -34.04 11.35 4.02
N LEU A 181 -33.25 10.30 4.26
CA LEU A 181 -33.02 9.71 5.59
C LEU A 181 -31.53 9.86 5.91
N THR A 182 -31.21 10.52 7.02
CA THR A 182 -29.84 10.59 7.55
C THR A 182 -29.67 9.61 8.68
N ILE A 183 -28.69 8.71 8.57
CA ILE A 183 -28.28 7.76 9.59
C ILE A 183 -26.85 8.10 10.01
N GLU A 184 -26.60 8.17 11.30
CA GLU A 184 -25.27 8.36 11.86
C GLU A 184 -25.08 7.47 13.10
N GLY A 185 -23.88 6.93 13.26
CA GLY A 185 -23.54 6.07 14.39
C GLY A 185 -22.14 5.49 14.28
N THR A 186 -21.76 4.72 15.28
CA THR A 186 -20.43 4.07 15.36
C THR A 186 -20.57 2.59 15.68
N PHE A 187 -19.93 1.72 14.90
CA PHE A 187 -19.79 0.30 15.20
C PHE A 187 -18.51 0.07 16.04
N PRO A 188 -18.58 -0.49 17.26
CA PRO A 188 -17.38 -0.68 18.09
C PRO A 188 -16.32 -1.58 17.45
N GLU A 189 -16.73 -2.69 16.84
CA GLU A 189 -15.87 -3.60 16.08
C GLU A 189 -16.69 -4.27 14.97
N LEU A 190 -16.17 -4.26 13.75
CA LEU A 190 -16.66 -5.06 12.63
C LEU A 190 -15.60 -6.11 12.28
N ARG A 191 -16.00 -7.37 12.15
CA ARG A 191 -15.12 -8.46 11.73
C ARG A 191 -15.65 -9.12 10.47
N MET A 192 -14.78 -9.31 9.50
CA MET A 192 -15.08 -9.90 8.20
C MET A 192 -14.13 -11.08 7.91
N PRO A 193 -14.34 -12.25 8.54
CA PRO A 193 -13.73 -13.49 8.08
C PRO A 193 -14.38 -14.00 6.79
N GLY A 194 -13.55 -14.52 5.88
CA GLY A 194 -13.98 -15.13 4.62
C GLY A 194 -12.90 -15.95 3.96
N GLU A 195 -13.28 -16.72 2.94
CA GLU A 195 -12.34 -17.28 1.96
C GLU A 195 -11.97 -16.13 1.01
N TYR A 196 -10.69 -15.94 0.69
CA TYR A 196 -10.24 -14.91 -0.24
C TYR A 196 -9.36 -15.50 -1.33
N LYS A 197 -9.43 -14.91 -2.52
CA LYS A 197 -8.39 -14.95 -3.55
C LYS A 197 -7.99 -13.51 -3.84
N LEU A 198 -6.70 -13.23 -3.83
CA LEU A 198 -6.15 -11.89 -4.06
C LEU A 198 -5.03 -12.00 -5.08
N GLU A 199 -5.03 -11.09 -6.05
CA GLU A 199 -4.03 -10.95 -7.11
C GLU A 199 -3.78 -9.46 -7.36
N GLY A 200 -2.57 -9.07 -7.76
CA GLY A 200 -2.24 -7.70 -8.14
C GLY A 200 -0.98 -7.20 -7.45
N ARG A 201 -0.96 -5.94 -7.02
CA ARG A 201 0.18 -5.34 -6.34
C ARG A 201 -0.19 -4.37 -5.22
N VAL A 202 0.65 -4.35 -4.18
CA VAL A 202 0.69 -3.30 -3.15
C VAL A 202 1.99 -2.53 -3.34
N LEU A 203 1.88 -1.27 -3.75
CA LEU A 203 2.97 -0.44 -4.26
C LEU A 203 3.66 -1.12 -5.46
N LEU A 204 4.96 -1.42 -5.32
CA LEU A 204 5.76 -2.14 -6.32
C LEU A 204 5.76 -3.66 -6.10
N LEU A 205 5.22 -4.15 -4.98
CA LEU A 205 5.22 -5.58 -4.69
C LEU A 205 4.06 -6.28 -5.38
N PRO A 206 4.31 -7.26 -6.28
CA PRO A 206 3.28 -8.21 -6.65
C PRO A 206 2.84 -8.98 -5.39
N ILE A 207 1.53 -9.10 -5.20
CA ILE A 207 0.94 -9.86 -4.11
C ILE A 207 -0.12 -10.81 -4.67
N HIS A 208 -0.01 -12.07 -4.27
CA HIS A 208 -0.97 -13.11 -4.60
C HIS A 208 -1.22 -14.00 -3.39
N GLY A 209 -2.42 -14.56 -3.28
CA GLY A 209 -2.78 -15.49 -2.23
C GLY A 209 -4.19 -16.02 -2.38
N GLU A 210 -4.41 -17.27 -1.96
CA GLU A 210 -5.74 -17.88 -1.92
C GLU A 210 -5.86 -18.69 -0.63
N GLY A 211 -6.78 -18.32 0.25
CA GLY A 211 -6.83 -18.87 1.61
C GLY A 211 -7.91 -18.25 2.50
N THR A 212 -7.70 -18.27 3.81
CA THR A 212 -8.58 -17.62 4.79
C THR A 212 -8.10 -16.23 5.13
N GLY A 213 -9.02 -15.27 5.11
CA GLY A 213 -8.77 -13.88 5.49
C GLY A 213 -9.64 -13.48 6.67
N LEU A 214 -9.12 -12.56 7.50
CA LEU A 214 -9.87 -11.81 8.48
C LEU A 214 -9.50 -10.34 8.35
N VAL A 215 -10.48 -9.52 7.99
CA VAL A 215 -10.40 -8.05 8.15
C VAL A 215 -11.14 -7.67 9.43
N THR A 216 -10.54 -6.84 10.27
CA THR A 216 -11.17 -6.27 11.48
C THR A 216 -11.07 -4.75 11.42
N MET A 217 -12.16 -4.04 11.66
CA MET A 217 -12.20 -2.58 11.76
C MET A 217 -12.77 -2.18 13.12
N LYS A 218 -12.15 -1.24 13.83
CA LYS A 218 -12.65 -0.74 15.13
C LYS A 218 -13.16 0.69 15.06
N ASN A 219 -14.09 0.99 15.97
CA ASN A 219 -14.76 2.29 16.14
C ASN A 219 -15.19 2.92 14.80
N VAL A 220 -15.82 2.11 13.95
CA VAL A 220 -16.18 2.50 12.59
C VAL A 220 -17.31 3.50 12.63
N HIS A 221 -16.98 4.77 12.48
CA HIS A 221 -17.96 5.84 12.34
C HIS A 221 -18.57 5.79 10.94
N VAL A 222 -19.89 5.91 10.85
CA VAL A 222 -20.62 5.89 9.59
C VAL A 222 -21.61 7.03 9.56
N THR A 223 -21.56 7.82 8.49
CA THR A 223 -22.59 8.81 8.13
C THR A 223 -23.20 8.37 6.81
N ASN A 224 -24.51 8.13 6.76
CA ASN A 224 -25.21 7.78 5.52
C ASN A 224 -26.39 8.72 5.27
N VAL A 225 -26.44 9.32 4.08
CA VAL A 225 -27.59 10.08 3.58
C VAL A 225 -28.23 9.30 2.43
N LEU A 226 -29.42 8.76 2.66
CA LEU A 226 -30.21 8.07 1.67
C LEU A 226 -31.27 8.99 1.08
N THR A 227 -31.53 8.87 -0.23
CA THR A 227 -32.67 9.55 -0.90
C THR A 227 -33.75 8.54 -1.22
N TYR A 228 -35.02 8.92 -1.07
CA TYR A 228 -36.16 8.08 -1.39
C TYR A 228 -37.21 8.76 -2.29
N GLU A 229 -38.00 7.93 -2.95
CA GLU A 229 -39.13 8.32 -3.77
C GLU A 229 -40.45 7.74 -3.23
N ASP A 230 -41.55 8.43 -3.52
CA ASP A 230 -42.91 7.96 -3.21
C ASP A 230 -43.45 7.10 -4.36
N VAL A 231 -43.51 5.80 -4.16
CA VAL A 231 -44.03 4.85 -5.16
C VAL A 231 -45.46 4.46 -4.81
N LYS A 232 -46.42 4.80 -5.68
CA LYS A 232 -47.81 4.35 -5.52
C LYS A 232 -47.98 2.91 -6.01
N LYS A 233 -48.48 2.02 -5.14
CA LYS A 233 -48.87 0.65 -5.48
C LYS A 233 -50.26 0.38 -4.89
N LYS A 234 -51.19 -0.14 -5.70
CA LYS A 234 -52.56 -0.51 -5.25
C LYS A 234 -53.29 0.59 -4.45
N GLY A 235 -53.08 1.87 -4.79
CA GLY A 235 -53.66 3.02 -4.09
C GLY A 235 -52.96 3.45 -2.79
N LYS A 236 -52.01 2.68 -2.27
CA LYS A 236 -51.15 3.05 -1.12
C LYS A 236 -49.83 3.66 -1.63
N THR A 237 -49.23 4.56 -0.83
CA THR A 237 -47.92 5.18 -1.12
C THR A 237 -46.85 4.49 -0.28
N TYR A 238 -45.76 4.08 -0.92
CA TYR A 238 -44.62 3.41 -0.29
C TYR A 238 -43.35 4.22 -0.49
N MET A 239 -42.48 4.24 0.51
CA MET A 239 -41.14 4.79 0.40
C MET A 239 -40.25 3.81 -0.37
N LYS A 240 -39.49 4.26 -1.36
CA LYS A 240 -38.45 3.45 -2.02
C LYS A 240 -37.14 4.20 -1.97
N PHE A 241 -36.12 3.65 -1.31
CA PHE A 241 -34.79 4.23 -1.31
C PHE A 241 -34.13 3.98 -2.67
N VAL A 242 -33.66 5.06 -3.31
CA VAL A 242 -33.13 5.06 -4.67
C VAL A 242 -31.63 5.33 -4.73
N SER A 243 -31.08 6.04 -3.74
CA SER A 243 -29.64 6.28 -3.61
C SER A 243 -29.22 6.30 -2.14
N SER A 244 -27.93 6.08 -1.91
CA SER A 244 -27.26 6.04 -0.62
C SER A 244 -25.90 6.72 -0.79
N THR A 245 -25.60 7.70 0.05
CA THR A 245 -24.30 8.38 0.10
C THR A 245 -23.72 8.13 1.48
N VAL A 246 -22.86 7.13 1.59
CA VAL A 246 -22.23 6.73 2.84
C VAL A 246 -20.78 7.20 2.89
N LYS A 247 -20.36 7.67 4.06
CA LYS A 247 -18.96 7.80 4.46
C LYS A 247 -18.69 6.81 5.58
N VAL A 248 -17.57 6.10 5.50
CA VAL A 248 -17.13 5.09 6.48
C VAL A 248 -15.73 5.48 6.95
N THR A 249 -15.54 5.61 8.25
CA THR A 249 -14.25 5.99 8.84
C THR A 249 -13.93 5.07 10.03
N PRO A 250 -13.13 4.01 9.84
CA PRO A 250 -12.56 3.24 10.95
C PRO A 250 -11.50 4.05 11.71
N SER A 251 -11.31 3.77 13.01
CA SER A 251 -10.19 4.35 13.77
C SER A 251 -8.94 3.46 13.76
N GLU A 252 -9.14 2.17 13.50
CA GLU A 252 -8.10 1.14 13.38
C GLU A 252 -8.60 0.09 12.39
N MET A 253 -7.72 -0.45 11.57
CA MET A 253 -8.02 -1.57 10.68
C MET A 253 -6.90 -2.60 10.74
N TYR A 254 -7.28 -3.87 10.79
CA TYR A 254 -6.36 -5.00 10.86
C TYR A 254 -6.67 -6.02 9.78
N PHE A 255 -5.62 -6.41 9.06
CA PHE A 255 -5.61 -7.46 8.05
C PHE A 255 -4.88 -8.68 8.60
N LYS A 256 -5.49 -9.86 8.42
CA LYS A 256 -4.83 -11.14 8.51
C LYS A 256 -5.22 -11.98 7.30
N LEU A 257 -4.28 -12.21 6.40
CA LEU A 257 -4.42 -13.01 5.19
C LEU A 257 -3.50 -14.24 5.32
N ASP A 258 -4.09 -15.42 5.50
CA ASP A 258 -3.36 -16.69 5.52
C ASP A 258 -3.07 -17.16 4.08
N ASN A 259 -1.99 -17.92 3.86
CA ASN A 259 -1.61 -18.48 2.55
C ASN A 259 -1.31 -17.45 1.42
N LEU A 260 -0.83 -16.26 1.78
CA LEU A 260 -0.14 -15.38 0.83
C LEU A 260 1.11 -16.08 0.26
N PHE A 261 1.52 -15.72 -0.96
CA PHE A 261 2.72 -16.23 -1.64
C PHE A 261 2.85 -17.77 -1.65
N ASN A 262 1.73 -18.45 -1.91
CA ASN A 262 1.62 -19.91 -1.92
C ASN A 262 2.02 -20.59 -0.58
N GLY A 263 1.87 -19.88 0.54
CA GLY A 263 2.10 -20.43 1.88
C GLY A 263 3.46 -20.10 2.49
N ASP A 264 4.27 -19.23 1.86
CA ASP A 264 5.44 -18.68 2.54
C ASP A 264 5.00 -17.84 3.74
N LYS A 265 5.31 -18.37 4.92
CA LYS A 265 5.02 -17.77 6.21
C LYS A 265 5.76 -16.46 6.44
N SER A 266 7.00 -16.34 5.97
CA SER A 266 7.86 -15.19 6.19
C SER A 266 7.39 -13.99 5.36
N LEU A 267 7.16 -14.21 4.06
CA LEU A 267 6.49 -13.22 3.20
C LEU A 267 5.09 -12.88 3.72
N GLY A 268 4.29 -13.89 4.06
CA GLY A 268 2.92 -13.70 4.52
C GLY A 268 2.83 -12.89 5.82
N ASP A 269 3.63 -13.22 6.83
CA ASP A 269 3.65 -12.49 8.10
C ASP A 269 4.15 -11.03 7.89
N ASN A 270 5.21 -10.83 7.08
CA ASN A 270 5.73 -9.48 6.77
C ASN A 270 4.71 -8.62 6.02
N ILE A 271 4.01 -9.16 5.02
CA ILE A 271 3.00 -8.40 4.27
C ILE A 271 1.77 -8.11 5.12
N ASN A 272 1.35 -9.03 5.98
CA ASN A 272 0.33 -8.72 6.99
C ASN A 272 0.80 -7.59 7.92
N GLN A 273 2.06 -7.59 8.39
CA GLN A 273 2.61 -6.47 9.18
C GLN A 273 2.55 -5.14 8.40
N VAL A 274 2.99 -5.11 7.13
CA VAL A 274 2.97 -3.90 6.29
C VAL A 274 1.55 -3.38 6.08
N LEU A 275 0.58 -4.25 5.80
CA LEU A 275 -0.84 -3.86 5.66
C LEU A 275 -1.42 -3.30 6.97
N ASN A 276 -0.97 -3.81 8.12
CA ASN A 276 -1.40 -3.36 9.45
C ASN A 276 -0.73 -2.05 9.89
N GLU A 277 0.56 -1.87 9.61
CA GLU A 277 1.29 -0.62 9.92
C GLU A 277 0.82 0.56 9.06
N ASN A 278 0.35 0.29 7.84
CA ASN A 278 0.00 1.29 6.84
C ASN A 278 -1.49 1.25 6.47
N TRP A 279 -2.33 0.80 7.40
CA TRP A 279 -3.74 0.51 7.16
C TRP A 279 -4.54 1.72 6.65
N GLU A 280 -4.16 2.94 7.05
CA GLU A 280 -4.81 4.19 6.61
C GLU A 280 -4.68 4.37 5.09
N ALA A 281 -3.46 4.29 4.56
CA ALA A 281 -3.20 4.41 3.12
C ALA A 281 -3.80 3.23 2.31
N VAL A 282 -3.88 2.04 2.92
CA VAL A 282 -4.58 0.89 2.32
C VAL A 282 -6.09 1.12 2.29
N PHE A 283 -6.65 1.75 3.33
CA PHE A 283 -8.08 2.07 3.37
C PHE A 283 -8.43 3.19 2.37
N GLU A 284 -7.62 4.25 2.24
CA GLU A 284 -7.81 5.32 1.25
C GLU A 284 -7.96 4.76 -0.19
N ASP A 285 -7.01 3.91 -0.60
CA ASP A 285 -6.98 3.32 -1.95
C ASP A 285 -8.14 2.29 -2.19
N LEU A 286 -8.83 1.86 -1.12
CA LEU A 286 -9.95 0.90 -1.14
C LEU A 286 -11.32 1.50 -0.73
N GLU A 287 -11.37 2.76 -0.26
CA GLU A 287 -12.55 3.37 0.37
C GLU A 287 -13.78 3.30 -0.53
N GLY A 288 -13.61 3.57 -1.83
CA GLY A 288 -14.68 3.56 -2.82
C GLY A 288 -15.36 2.19 -2.96
N ALA A 289 -14.59 1.11 -2.93
CA ALA A 289 -15.11 -0.26 -3.07
C ALA A 289 -15.85 -0.71 -1.79
N TYR A 290 -15.32 -0.39 -0.61
CA TYR A 290 -16.04 -0.61 0.66
C TYR A 290 -17.33 0.22 0.74
N THR A 291 -17.29 1.48 0.28
CA THR A 291 -18.45 2.39 0.20
C THR A 291 -19.54 1.84 -0.71
N GLU A 292 -19.19 1.30 -1.88
CA GLU A 292 -20.16 0.67 -2.79
C GLU A 292 -20.81 -0.58 -2.19
N LEU A 293 -20.01 -1.43 -1.51
CA LEU A 293 -20.52 -2.61 -0.79
C LEU A 293 -21.53 -2.20 0.29
N VAL A 294 -21.20 -1.22 1.13
CA VAL A 294 -22.10 -0.73 2.18
C VAL A 294 -23.38 -0.14 1.59
N ASN A 295 -23.27 0.68 0.53
CA ASN A 295 -24.45 1.22 -0.18
C ASN A 295 -25.40 0.11 -0.67
N LYS A 296 -24.88 -0.95 -1.29
CA LYS A 296 -25.68 -2.11 -1.74
C LYS A 296 -26.38 -2.80 -0.57
N ILE A 297 -25.66 -3.03 0.54
CA ILE A 297 -26.22 -3.66 1.76
C ILE A 297 -27.35 -2.79 2.34
N THR A 298 -27.10 -1.49 2.57
CA THR A 298 -28.09 -0.59 3.18
C THR A 298 -29.35 -0.45 2.33
N LEU A 299 -29.20 -0.28 1.00
CA LEU A 299 -30.35 -0.18 0.09
C LEU A 299 -31.18 -1.47 0.04
N ASN A 300 -30.54 -2.65 0.10
CA ASN A 300 -31.24 -3.92 0.14
C ASN A 300 -32.02 -4.12 1.45
N VAL A 301 -31.41 -3.80 2.60
CA VAL A 301 -32.06 -3.91 3.91
C VAL A 301 -33.23 -2.93 4.03
N LEU A 302 -33.02 -1.64 3.75
CA LEU A 302 -34.07 -0.62 3.91
C LEU A 302 -35.22 -0.80 2.92
N ASN A 303 -34.96 -1.16 1.66
CA ASN A 303 -36.05 -1.49 0.75
C ASN A 303 -36.75 -2.81 1.11
N GLY A 304 -36.13 -3.72 1.87
CA GLY A 304 -36.82 -4.89 2.45
C GLY A 304 -37.99 -4.46 3.34
N PHE A 305 -37.76 -3.51 4.24
CA PHE A 305 -38.80 -2.95 5.12
C PHE A 305 -39.92 -2.21 4.36
N THR A 306 -39.61 -1.54 3.25
CA THR A 306 -40.58 -0.63 2.60
C THR A 306 -41.23 -1.18 1.33
N SER A 307 -40.78 -2.32 0.79
CA SER A 307 -41.19 -2.79 -0.55
C SER A 307 -42.41 -3.72 -0.62
N LYS A 308 -42.80 -4.37 0.49
CA LYS A 308 -43.79 -5.47 0.52
C LYS A 308 -45.15 -5.12 1.13
N ASP A 309 -46.18 -5.71 0.51
CA ASP A 309 -47.54 -5.81 1.06
C ASP A 309 -47.62 -7.03 2.00
N GLU A 310 -47.51 -6.81 3.32
CA GLU A 310 -47.66 -7.79 4.42
C GLU A 310 -46.75 -9.05 4.42
N PRO A 311 -46.35 -9.56 5.61
CA PRO A 311 -45.62 -10.81 5.73
C PRO A 311 -46.53 -12.04 5.48
N PRO A 312 -46.12 -13.03 4.67
CA PRO A 312 -46.92 -14.23 4.44
C PRO A 312 -46.84 -15.20 5.62
N HIS A 313 -47.90 -15.29 6.41
CA HIS A 313 -48.05 -16.32 7.46
C HIS A 313 -47.80 -17.74 6.93
N ARG A 314 -46.81 -18.44 7.48
CA ARG A 314 -46.69 -19.90 7.35
C ARG A 314 -46.50 -20.55 8.72
N GLY A 315 -47.39 -21.49 9.04
CA GLY A 315 -47.34 -22.27 10.27
C GLY A 315 -46.18 -23.28 10.29
N CYS A 316 -45.69 -23.56 11.49
CA CYS A 316 -44.56 -24.46 11.74
C CYS A 316 -44.84 -25.91 11.32
N ARG A 317 -43.84 -26.60 10.73
CA ARG A 317 -43.77 -28.07 10.70
C ARG A 317 -42.32 -28.54 10.85
N ARG A 318 -42.13 -29.69 11.50
CA ARG A 318 -40.83 -30.23 11.97
C ARG A 318 -39.98 -30.91 10.88
N GLU A 319 -38.72 -31.10 11.25
CA GLU A 319 -37.57 -31.64 10.51
C GLU A 319 -37.69 -33.11 10.05
N GLY A 320 -36.79 -33.50 9.13
CA GLY A 320 -36.42 -34.88 8.84
C GLY A 320 -35.12 -34.95 8.01
N ASN A 321 -34.13 -35.71 8.46
CA ASN A 321 -32.82 -35.94 7.83
C ASN A 321 -32.68 -37.44 7.49
N PRO A 322 -32.14 -37.81 6.31
CA PRO A 322 -30.86 -38.55 6.24
C PRO A 322 -30.03 -38.20 4.97
N GLY A 323 -28.79 -38.64 4.71
CA GLY A 323 -27.85 -39.57 5.37
C GLY A 323 -26.82 -40.08 4.33
N LEU A 324 -25.58 -40.41 4.73
CA LEU A 324 -24.48 -40.78 3.80
C LEU A 324 -24.59 -42.21 3.22
N SER A 325 -24.00 -42.47 2.04
CA SER A 325 -23.06 -43.60 1.85
C SER A 325 -22.23 -43.49 0.55
N SER A 326 -21.04 -44.12 0.57
CA SER A 326 -20.09 -44.30 -0.54
C SER A 326 -20.18 -45.70 -1.15
N ARG A 327 -19.63 -45.93 -2.38
CA ARG A 327 -18.86 -47.14 -2.78
C ARG A 327 -18.42 -47.21 -4.27
N GLN A 328 -17.13 -47.52 -4.46
CA GLN A 328 -16.52 -48.56 -5.35
C GLN A 328 -16.58 -48.48 -6.90
N MET A 329 -15.36 -48.44 -7.50
CA MET A 329 -14.97 -49.04 -8.80
C MET A 329 -14.84 -50.60 -8.65
N PRO A 330 -14.53 -51.49 -9.64
CA PRO A 330 -13.45 -51.42 -10.68
C PRO A 330 -13.87 -52.17 -12.01
N PRO A 331 -13.05 -52.95 -12.80
CA PRO A 331 -11.59 -53.16 -12.92
C PRO A 331 -11.00 -53.31 -14.38
N TRP A 332 -9.73 -53.75 -14.46
CA TRP A 332 -8.92 -54.37 -15.54
C TRP A 332 -8.10 -53.52 -16.55
N GLY A 333 -6.82 -53.90 -16.73
CA GLY A 333 -5.90 -53.42 -17.77
C GLY A 333 -4.40 -53.57 -17.40
N LEU A 334 -3.85 -54.79 -17.44
CA LEU A 334 -2.47 -55.12 -17.03
C LEU A 334 -1.46 -55.23 -18.20
N ALA A 335 -0.17 -55.14 -17.83
CA ALA A 335 1.02 -55.76 -18.46
C ALA A 335 1.77 -54.98 -19.59
N VAL A 336 3.11 -55.06 -19.83
CA VAL A 336 4.27 -55.66 -19.08
C VAL A 336 5.62 -55.22 -19.71
N ARG A 337 6.62 -54.75 -18.90
CA ARG A 337 8.11 -54.99 -18.96
C ARG A 337 8.93 -54.62 -20.22
N ASP A 338 10.27 -54.51 -20.27
CA ASP A 338 11.46 -54.39 -19.37
C ASP A 338 12.56 -53.68 -20.27
N ASP A 339 13.35 -52.67 -19.82
CA ASP A 339 14.75 -52.74 -19.26
C ASP A 339 15.87 -53.06 -20.32
N PRO A 340 17.20 -52.82 -20.13
CA PRO A 340 18.00 -51.86 -19.32
C PRO A 340 19.14 -51.13 -20.12
N ASP A 341 20.12 -50.53 -19.38
CA ASP A 341 21.56 -50.32 -19.74
C ASP A 341 21.98 -49.20 -20.75
N SER A 342 23.17 -48.56 -20.64
CA SER A 342 24.20 -48.46 -19.58
C SER A 342 25.15 -47.25 -19.84
N ALA A 343 26.13 -46.99 -18.97
CA ALA A 343 26.96 -45.76 -18.92
C ALA A 343 28.30 -45.80 -19.72
N THR A 344 28.91 -44.63 -19.96
CA THR A 344 30.37 -44.28 -19.95
C THR A 344 30.54 -42.84 -20.50
N HIS A 345 31.07 -41.85 -19.77
CA HIS A 345 32.44 -41.52 -19.29
C HIS A 345 33.31 -40.67 -20.25
N GLU A 346 33.82 -39.55 -19.69
CA GLU A 346 35.08 -38.84 -20.05
C GLU A 346 35.19 -38.10 -21.41
N ASN A 347 35.97 -37.02 -21.59
CA ASN A 347 37.07 -36.43 -20.80
C ASN A 347 37.13 -34.88 -20.96
N GLY A 348 37.85 -34.18 -20.08
CA GLY A 348 38.11 -32.72 -20.17
C GLY A 348 39.56 -32.36 -20.46
N VAL A 349 39.86 -31.06 -20.69
CA VAL A 349 41.22 -30.51 -20.74
C VAL A 349 41.22 -29.11 -20.09
N GLY A 350 42.11 -28.88 -19.12
CA GLY A 350 42.41 -27.56 -18.58
C GLY A 350 43.73 -27.01 -19.14
N ALA A 351 43.98 -25.71 -18.97
CA ALA A 351 45.24 -25.06 -19.31
C ALA A 351 45.82 -24.33 -18.08
N SER A 352 47.12 -24.45 -17.87
CA SER A 352 47.83 -23.92 -16.71
C SER A 352 48.45 -22.55 -16.94
N LEU A 353 48.64 -21.82 -15.84
CA LEU A 353 49.42 -20.59 -15.74
C LEU A 353 50.88 -20.79 -16.18
N ASN A 354 51.42 -19.83 -16.93
CA ASN A 354 52.78 -19.29 -16.79
C ASN A 354 53.02 -18.22 -17.88
N ASP A 355 53.18 -16.96 -17.48
CA ASP A 355 54.05 -16.00 -18.16
C ASP A 355 54.37 -14.83 -17.22
N TRP A 356 55.65 -14.46 -17.14
CA TRP A 356 56.15 -13.33 -16.35
C TRP A 356 56.89 -12.36 -17.28
N GLU A 357 56.17 -11.45 -17.93
CA GLU A 357 56.81 -10.43 -18.75
C GLU A 357 57.33 -9.27 -17.89
N CYS A 358 58.58 -8.86 -18.10
CA CYS A 358 59.14 -7.68 -17.46
C CYS A 358 58.52 -6.41 -18.05
N PHE A 359 57.64 -5.76 -17.28
CA PHE A 359 56.87 -4.60 -17.74
C PHE A 359 57.75 -3.38 -18.06
N ARG A 360 57.58 -2.85 -19.28
CA ARG A 360 57.96 -1.46 -19.62
C ARG A 360 57.04 -0.48 -18.88
N ALA A 361 57.58 0.71 -18.59
CA ALA A 361 56.77 1.86 -18.19
C ALA A 361 55.83 2.25 -19.34
N PRO A 362 54.61 2.76 -19.06
CA PRO A 362 53.67 3.17 -20.10
C PRO A 362 54.20 4.39 -20.86
N ASP A 363 54.49 4.22 -22.15
CA ASP A 363 54.66 5.33 -23.08
C ASP A 363 53.27 5.84 -23.48
N PHE A 364 52.66 6.65 -22.61
CA PHE A 364 51.44 7.41 -22.98
C PHE A 364 51.73 8.25 -24.22
N GLN A 365 50.87 8.13 -25.24
CA GLN A 365 50.99 8.89 -26.49
C GLN A 365 51.03 10.39 -26.18
N LYS A 366 51.88 11.13 -26.90
CA LYS A 366 52.04 12.59 -26.73
C LYS A 366 51.45 13.30 -27.93
N CYS A 367 50.71 14.37 -27.68
CA CYS A 367 50.00 15.12 -28.71
C CYS A 367 50.49 16.56 -28.78
N ASN A 368 50.61 17.08 -29.99
CA ASN A 368 51.11 18.42 -30.26
C ASN A 368 49.95 19.41 -30.33
N ARG A 369 49.84 20.31 -29.34
CA ARG A 369 48.80 21.34 -29.23
C ARG A 369 48.69 22.28 -30.46
N ARG A 370 49.66 22.26 -31.37
CA ARG A 370 49.71 23.10 -32.58
C ARG A 370 49.41 22.35 -33.89
N GLN A 371 49.25 21.03 -33.88
CA GLN A 371 48.87 20.29 -35.08
C GLN A 371 47.34 20.24 -35.22
N SER A 372 46.86 20.17 -36.46
CA SER A 372 45.42 20.15 -36.79
C SER A 372 44.71 18.86 -36.37
N ASP A 373 45.45 17.78 -36.16
CA ASP A 373 44.99 16.46 -35.69
C ASP A 373 44.91 16.36 -34.16
N LEU A 374 45.11 17.45 -33.41
CA LEU A 374 45.16 17.44 -31.94
C LEU A 374 43.98 16.70 -31.30
N LYS A 375 42.75 16.93 -31.78
CA LYS A 375 41.53 16.27 -31.27
C LYS A 375 41.59 14.76 -31.43
N GLU A 376 41.94 14.27 -32.63
CA GLU A 376 42.07 12.84 -32.94
C GLU A 376 43.22 12.21 -32.14
N CYS A 377 44.38 12.87 -32.09
CA CYS A 377 45.52 12.42 -31.32
C CYS A 377 45.19 12.27 -29.83
N VAL A 378 44.53 13.28 -29.23
CA VAL A 378 44.20 13.29 -27.81
C VAL A 378 43.12 12.26 -27.49
N LEU A 379 42.07 12.14 -28.32
CA LEU A 379 41.05 11.11 -28.17
C LEU A 379 41.67 9.70 -28.18
N LYS A 380 42.51 9.41 -29.17
CA LYS A 380 43.24 8.14 -29.25
C LYS A 380 44.16 7.93 -28.04
N SER A 381 44.92 8.95 -27.65
CA SER A 381 45.82 8.88 -26.50
C SER A 381 45.08 8.64 -25.17
N ALA A 382 43.88 9.21 -25.01
CA ALA A 382 43.03 8.99 -23.85
C ALA A 382 42.43 7.57 -23.87
N GLN A 383 42.00 7.10 -25.03
CA GLN A 383 41.46 5.75 -25.23
C GLN A 383 42.52 4.67 -24.93
N ASP A 384 43.72 4.82 -25.49
CA ASP A 384 44.88 3.97 -25.21
C ASP A 384 45.30 4.07 -23.73
N GLY A 385 45.22 5.28 -23.15
CA GLY A 385 45.57 5.55 -21.75
C GLY A 385 44.65 4.84 -20.76
N ILE A 386 43.32 4.97 -20.90
CA ILE A 386 42.33 4.31 -20.04
C ILE A 386 42.49 2.79 -20.06
N SER A 387 42.76 2.21 -21.23
CA SER A 387 42.99 0.76 -21.37
C SER A 387 44.22 0.24 -20.62
N GLN A 388 45.19 1.12 -20.31
CA GLN A 388 46.42 0.79 -19.59
C GLN A 388 46.33 0.99 -18.07
N LEU A 389 45.19 1.47 -17.55
CA LEU A 389 44.96 1.68 -16.11
C LEU A 389 44.61 0.39 -15.34
N THR A 390 45.00 -0.78 -15.85
CA THR A 390 44.82 -2.08 -15.19
C THR A 390 45.88 -2.40 -14.13
N ARG A 391 46.56 -1.36 -13.62
CA ARG A 391 47.52 -1.37 -12.51
C ARG A 391 47.61 0.04 -11.94
N ALA A 392 48.02 0.16 -10.68
CA ALA A 392 48.34 1.46 -10.09
C ALA A 392 49.65 2.02 -10.70
N TYR A 393 49.74 3.34 -10.73
CA TYR A 393 50.94 4.10 -11.10
C TYR A 393 51.27 5.06 -9.95
N ASP A 394 51.90 4.52 -8.92
CA ASP A 394 52.19 5.21 -7.66
C ASP A 394 53.04 6.48 -7.86
N GLU A 395 53.88 6.54 -8.89
CA GLU A 395 54.72 7.72 -9.19
C GLU A 395 53.91 8.97 -9.59
N VAL A 396 52.65 8.77 -10.00
CA VAL A 396 51.70 9.83 -10.39
C VAL A 396 50.38 9.74 -9.63
N ASN A 397 50.29 8.87 -8.62
CA ASN A 397 49.11 8.62 -7.78
C ASN A 397 47.84 8.35 -8.62
N ILE A 398 47.96 7.50 -9.63
CA ILE A 398 46.80 6.99 -10.39
C ILE A 398 46.50 5.57 -9.89
N PRO A 399 45.28 5.28 -9.40
CA PRO A 399 44.93 3.95 -8.91
C PRO A 399 44.81 2.93 -10.04
N ASN A 400 44.76 1.65 -9.67
CA ASN A 400 44.25 0.62 -10.55
C ASN A 400 42.74 0.84 -10.78
N VAL A 401 42.27 0.78 -12.03
CA VAL A 401 40.81 0.84 -12.37
C VAL A 401 40.26 -0.52 -12.85
N HIS A 402 41.02 -1.61 -12.64
CA HIS A 402 40.64 -2.99 -12.94
C HIS A 402 41.19 -3.99 -11.90
N PRO A 403 40.44 -4.31 -10.83
CA PRO A 403 39.31 -3.54 -10.32
C PRO A 403 39.79 -2.26 -9.62
N LEU A 404 38.93 -1.25 -9.57
CA LEU A 404 39.05 -0.13 -8.64
C LEU A 404 38.55 -0.58 -7.26
N GLU A 405 39.40 -0.54 -6.24
CA GLU A 405 39.05 -1.01 -4.89
C GLU A 405 38.65 0.17 -3.97
N VAL A 406 37.48 0.06 -3.32
CA VAL A 406 36.94 1.06 -2.37
C VAL A 406 36.85 0.43 -0.99
N ALA A 407 37.55 1.00 0.00
CA ALA A 407 37.50 0.49 1.36
C ALA A 407 36.10 0.62 2.00
N GLU A 408 35.48 1.79 1.91
CA GLU A 408 34.14 2.08 2.40
C GLU A 408 33.47 3.19 1.55
N LEU A 409 32.16 3.09 1.40
CA LEU A 409 31.31 3.92 0.57
C LEU A 409 29.94 4.04 1.24
N THR A 410 29.46 5.27 1.42
CA THR A 410 28.07 5.54 1.83
C THR A 410 27.36 6.27 0.70
N ILE A 411 26.26 5.70 0.23
CA ILE A 411 25.29 6.39 -0.63
C ILE A 411 24.22 6.95 0.30
N GLU A 412 24.05 8.27 0.29
CA GLU A 412 23.03 8.95 1.08
C GLU A 412 21.64 8.62 0.53
N ALA A 413 20.63 8.61 1.42
CA ALA A 413 19.24 8.34 1.08
C ALA A 413 18.74 9.15 -0.14
N GLY A 414 17.93 8.49 -0.98
CA GLY A 414 17.21 9.13 -2.08
C GLY A 414 16.07 10.03 -1.60
N SER A 415 15.42 10.70 -2.55
CA SER A 415 14.26 11.57 -2.30
C SER A 415 12.91 10.86 -2.45
N GLY A 416 12.91 9.65 -3.03
CA GLY A 416 11.74 8.84 -3.34
C GLY A 416 11.79 7.46 -2.66
N PRO A 417 11.80 6.35 -3.41
CA PRO A 417 11.64 5.01 -2.85
C PRO A 417 12.76 4.55 -1.91
N VAL A 418 14.00 5.05 -2.02
CA VAL A 418 15.15 4.54 -1.26
C VAL A 418 15.51 5.48 -0.09
N ALA A 419 14.64 5.52 0.92
CA ALA A 419 14.71 6.46 2.04
C ALA A 419 15.67 6.02 3.18
N PHE A 420 16.87 5.52 2.86
CA PHE A 420 17.89 5.16 3.85
C PHE A 420 19.32 5.21 3.30
N ASP A 421 20.30 5.44 4.17
CA ASP A 421 21.73 5.45 3.80
C ASP A 421 22.23 4.02 3.50
N GLN A 422 22.76 3.80 2.30
CA GLN A 422 23.28 2.51 1.89
C GLN A 422 24.80 2.46 2.16
N LYS A 423 25.21 1.56 3.06
CA LYS A 423 26.63 1.37 3.41
C LYS A 423 27.21 0.20 2.64
N PHE A 424 28.33 0.45 1.97
CA PHE A 424 29.10 -0.51 1.22
C PHE A 424 30.56 -0.48 1.69
N LYS A 425 31.19 -1.65 1.74
CA LYS A 425 32.57 -1.87 2.22
C LYS A 425 33.27 -2.84 1.27
N GLN A 426 34.59 -2.74 1.17
CA GLN A 426 35.43 -3.64 0.37
C GLN A 426 34.94 -3.79 -1.07
N CYS A 427 34.51 -2.69 -1.70
CA CYS A 427 34.00 -2.75 -3.07
C CYS A 427 35.11 -2.96 -4.07
N LYS A 428 34.81 -3.71 -5.14
CA LYS A 428 35.62 -3.88 -6.33
C LYS A 428 34.78 -3.49 -7.54
N LEU A 429 35.20 -2.47 -8.28
CA LEU A 429 34.53 -2.02 -9.49
C LEU A 429 35.39 -2.40 -10.70
N ASP A 430 34.90 -3.31 -11.55
CA ASP A 430 35.47 -3.56 -12.88
C ASP A 430 34.65 -2.86 -13.98
N GLY A 431 35.31 -2.56 -15.10
CA GLY A 431 34.68 -2.15 -16.35
C GLY A 431 35.27 -0.86 -16.92
N PHE A 432 35.75 0.05 -16.08
CA PHE A 432 36.20 1.39 -16.50
C PHE A 432 37.32 1.38 -17.55
N HIS A 433 38.27 0.43 -17.45
CA HIS A 433 39.33 0.25 -18.44
C HIS A 433 38.82 -0.16 -19.84
N LYS A 434 37.56 -0.60 -19.96
CA LYS A 434 36.87 -0.98 -21.21
C LYS A 434 36.03 0.17 -21.79
N MET A 435 36.10 1.38 -21.22
CA MET A 435 35.40 2.56 -21.73
C MET A 435 35.78 2.84 -23.19
N LYS A 436 34.78 3.06 -24.03
CA LYS A 436 34.93 3.54 -25.40
C LYS A 436 34.66 5.04 -25.40
N LEU A 437 35.64 5.85 -25.76
CA LEU A 437 35.52 7.30 -25.82
C LEU A 437 34.94 7.72 -27.18
N ASP A 438 33.86 8.48 -27.14
CA ASP A 438 33.29 9.19 -28.28
C ASP A 438 33.88 10.62 -28.39
N GLN A 439 34.24 11.23 -27.26
CA GLN A 439 34.83 12.56 -27.18
C GLN A 439 35.83 12.67 -26.03
N PHE A 440 36.97 13.35 -26.26
CA PHE A 440 37.93 13.75 -25.24
C PHE A 440 38.65 15.01 -25.75
N GLU A 441 38.09 16.18 -25.47
CA GLU A 441 38.47 17.43 -26.13
C GLU A 441 38.77 18.54 -25.13
N PHE A 442 39.97 19.12 -25.22
CA PHE A 442 40.35 20.31 -24.47
C PHE A 442 39.96 21.58 -25.23
N ASP A 443 39.15 22.44 -24.60
CA ASP A 443 39.09 23.86 -24.90
C ASP A 443 40.12 24.57 -24.02
N PHE A 444 41.21 25.04 -24.63
CA PHE A 444 42.27 25.74 -23.92
C PHE A 444 42.01 27.24 -23.70
N GLU A 445 40.99 27.83 -24.33
CA GLU A 445 40.60 29.23 -24.12
C GLU A 445 39.60 29.32 -22.96
N GLY A 446 38.53 28.52 -23.00
CA GLY A 446 37.60 28.35 -21.88
C GLY A 446 38.17 27.54 -20.70
N LYS A 447 39.28 26.84 -20.90
CA LYS A 447 39.94 25.94 -19.93
C LYS A 447 39.03 24.83 -19.42
N THR A 448 38.39 24.14 -20.35
CA THR A 448 37.53 22.98 -20.06
C THR A 448 38.02 21.75 -20.81
N LEU A 449 37.73 20.57 -20.24
CA LEU A 449 37.85 19.29 -20.90
C LEU A 449 36.45 18.67 -21.02
N THR A 450 36.01 18.38 -22.24
CA THR A 450 34.78 17.63 -22.50
C THR A 450 35.12 16.17 -22.74
N VAL A 451 34.48 15.26 -22.01
CA VAL A 451 34.61 13.81 -22.15
C VAL A 451 33.24 13.22 -22.44
N ALA A 452 33.13 12.34 -23.43
CA ALA A 452 31.94 11.53 -23.66
C ALA A 452 32.34 10.11 -24.07
N GLY A 453 31.56 9.11 -23.67
CA GLY A 453 31.79 7.73 -24.05
C GLY A 453 30.84 6.75 -23.39
N VAL A 454 31.04 5.46 -23.67
CA VAL A 454 30.24 4.36 -23.13
C VAL A 454 31.14 3.33 -22.45
N VAL A 455 30.82 2.96 -21.22
CA VAL A 455 31.40 1.78 -20.55
C VAL A 455 30.48 0.58 -20.83
N PRO A 456 30.89 -0.42 -21.62
CA PRO A 456 29.97 -1.48 -22.08
C PRO A 456 29.35 -2.30 -20.95
N LYS A 457 30.12 -2.53 -19.88
CA LYS A 457 29.65 -3.19 -18.66
C LYS A 457 30.51 -2.74 -17.49
N ILE A 458 29.87 -2.30 -16.42
CA ILE A 458 30.48 -2.09 -15.10
C ILE A 458 29.96 -3.19 -14.18
N MET A 459 30.84 -3.79 -13.39
CA MET A 459 30.49 -4.77 -12.38
C MET A 459 31.03 -4.28 -11.03
N VAL A 460 30.16 -4.15 -10.04
CA VAL A 460 30.48 -3.66 -8.70
C VAL A 460 30.17 -4.77 -7.71
N GLU A 461 31.19 -5.27 -7.03
CA GLU A 461 31.06 -6.28 -5.98
C GLU A 461 31.40 -5.63 -4.64
N CYS A 462 30.49 -5.60 -3.67
CA CYS A 462 30.71 -4.99 -2.36
C CYS A 462 30.21 -5.89 -1.23
N GLN A 463 30.73 -5.71 0.00
CA GLN A 463 29.99 -6.07 1.21
C GLN A 463 29.03 -4.93 1.55
N TYR A 464 27.73 -5.19 1.64
CA TYR A 464 26.73 -4.18 2.00
C TYR A 464 26.23 -4.36 3.45
N GLU A 465 25.69 -3.29 4.01
CA GLU A 465 24.99 -3.28 5.31
C GLU A 465 23.79 -2.33 5.22
N PHE A 466 22.59 -2.90 5.11
CA PHE A 466 21.32 -2.16 5.03
C PHE A 466 20.54 -2.29 6.34
N ASP A 467 20.03 -1.17 6.82
CA ASP A 467 19.12 -1.07 7.95
C ASP A 467 18.20 0.15 7.74
N GLY A 468 17.07 -0.06 7.06
CA GLY A 468 16.24 1.04 6.59
C GLY A 468 14.90 0.59 6.00
N LYS A 469 14.32 1.41 5.12
CA LYS A 469 13.09 1.08 4.39
C LYS A 469 13.21 1.39 2.89
N ILE A 470 12.76 0.46 2.06
CA ILE A 470 12.40 0.75 0.65
C ILE A 470 10.89 0.94 0.63
N LEU A 471 10.43 2.16 0.32
CA LEU A 471 9.04 2.59 0.50
C LEU A 471 8.56 2.31 1.94
N LEU A 472 7.67 1.33 2.12
CA LEU A 472 7.09 0.93 3.41
C LEU A 472 7.74 -0.32 4.00
N LEU A 473 8.60 -1.01 3.23
CA LEU A 473 9.16 -2.31 3.56
C LEU A 473 10.44 -2.14 4.39
N PRO A 474 10.51 -2.68 5.63
CA PRO A 474 11.75 -2.70 6.38
C PRO A 474 12.76 -3.60 5.66
N ILE A 475 13.81 -3.02 5.08
CA ILE A 475 14.91 -3.77 4.49
C ILE A 475 16.06 -3.81 5.49
N LYS A 476 16.46 -5.02 5.87
CA LYS A 476 17.60 -5.25 6.75
C LYS A 476 18.41 -6.42 6.21
N GLY A 477 19.71 -6.24 6.06
CA GLY A 477 20.58 -7.25 5.49
C GLY A 477 22.04 -6.85 5.57
N LYS A 478 22.91 -7.84 5.52
CA LYS A 478 24.36 -7.62 5.38
C LYS A 478 24.99 -8.83 4.72
N GLY A 479 25.90 -8.62 3.78
CA GLY A 479 26.51 -9.70 3.02
C GLY A 479 27.13 -9.20 1.71
N PRO A 480 27.49 -10.11 0.80
CA PRO A 480 27.94 -9.71 -0.53
C PRO A 480 26.78 -9.12 -1.34
N SER A 481 27.14 -8.23 -2.24
CA SER A 481 26.26 -7.60 -3.22
C SER A 481 26.97 -7.50 -4.56
N THR A 482 26.20 -7.64 -5.63
CA THR A 482 26.66 -7.49 -7.02
C THR A 482 25.74 -6.51 -7.72
N ILE A 483 26.31 -5.47 -8.33
CA ILE A 483 25.60 -4.52 -9.16
C ILE A 483 26.23 -4.56 -10.55
N VAL A 484 25.41 -4.67 -11.60
CA VAL A 484 25.84 -4.68 -12.99
C VAL A 484 25.17 -3.52 -13.70
N LEU A 485 25.96 -2.69 -14.38
CA LEU A 485 25.48 -1.56 -15.19
C LEU A 485 25.91 -1.80 -16.63
N GLU A 486 24.96 -1.95 -17.56
CA GLU A 486 25.27 -2.24 -18.98
C GLU A 486 25.10 -0.99 -19.85
N ASN A 487 26.00 -0.86 -20.83
CA ASN A 487 26.10 0.26 -21.76
C ASN A 487 26.00 1.65 -21.08
N MET A 488 26.71 1.82 -19.97
CA MET A 488 26.72 3.07 -19.20
C MET A 488 27.26 4.22 -20.05
N LYS A 489 26.38 5.12 -20.48
CA LYS A 489 26.76 6.38 -21.14
C LYS A 489 27.27 7.34 -20.08
N VAL A 490 28.40 7.97 -20.37
CA VAL A 490 29.06 8.94 -19.50
C VAL A 490 29.35 10.18 -20.34
N SER A 491 28.93 11.34 -19.86
CA SER A 491 29.34 12.64 -20.40
C SER A 491 29.73 13.57 -19.27
N GLY A 492 30.90 14.21 -19.38
CA GLY A 492 31.41 15.10 -18.35
C GLY A 492 32.09 16.34 -18.91
N LEU A 493 31.89 17.46 -18.23
CA LEU A 493 32.59 18.73 -18.45
C LEU A 493 33.46 19.00 -17.22
N PHE A 494 34.75 19.23 -17.44
CA PHE A 494 35.75 19.40 -16.39
C PHE A 494 36.47 20.74 -16.54
N ASP A 495 36.16 21.71 -15.67
CA ASP A 495 36.94 22.95 -15.61
C ASP A 495 38.33 22.70 -15.07
N TYR A 496 39.35 23.39 -15.60
CA TYR A 496 40.71 23.28 -15.12
C TYR A 496 41.48 24.61 -15.02
N GLU A 497 42.51 24.60 -14.18
CA GLU A 497 43.52 25.65 -14.07
C GLU A 497 44.86 25.16 -14.61
N GLU A 498 45.64 26.07 -15.21
CA GLU A 498 47.04 25.84 -15.53
C GLU A 498 47.93 26.37 -14.38
N LYS A 499 48.81 25.52 -13.83
CA LYS A 499 49.78 25.89 -12.78
C LYS A 499 51.21 25.72 -13.27
N MET A 500 52.04 26.76 -13.08
CA MET A 500 53.46 26.71 -13.41
C MET A 500 54.29 26.17 -12.25
N LYS A 501 55.06 25.10 -12.48
CA LYS A 501 55.98 24.51 -11.49
C LYS A 501 57.28 24.11 -12.19
N LYS A 502 58.43 24.58 -11.68
CA LYS A 502 59.78 24.31 -12.25
C LYS A 502 59.87 24.54 -13.78
N GLY A 503 59.24 25.61 -14.30
CA GLY A 503 59.26 25.96 -15.73
C GLY A 503 58.34 25.13 -16.64
N LYS A 504 57.52 24.23 -16.08
CA LYS A 504 56.54 23.42 -16.80
C LYS A 504 55.12 23.83 -16.41
N THR A 505 54.18 23.68 -17.34
CA THR A 505 52.76 23.95 -17.13
C THR A 505 52.05 22.65 -16.77
N PHE A 506 51.16 22.71 -15.78
CA PHE A 506 50.42 21.56 -15.29
C PHE A 506 48.92 21.86 -15.24
N ILE A 507 48.11 20.93 -15.73
CA ILE A 507 46.66 21.02 -15.66
C ILE A 507 46.18 20.48 -14.31
N ARG A 508 45.32 21.24 -13.62
CA ARG A 508 44.60 20.82 -12.41
C ARG A 508 43.11 21.03 -12.62
N PHE A 509 42.32 19.96 -12.58
CA PHE A 509 40.87 20.07 -12.61
C PHE A 509 40.34 20.70 -11.32
N VAL A 510 39.38 21.62 -11.43
CA VAL A 510 38.82 22.37 -10.30
C VAL A 510 37.33 22.11 -10.08
N SER A 511 36.57 21.89 -11.14
CA SER A 511 35.16 21.50 -11.09
C SER A 511 34.91 20.28 -11.98
N SER A 512 33.75 19.64 -11.82
CA SER A 512 33.23 18.69 -12.80
C SER A 512 31.71 18.63 -12.75
N ASP A 513 31.09 18.68 -13.92
CA ASP A 513 29.71 18.27 -14.14
C ASP A 513 29.74 16.92 -14.85
N ILE A 514 29.14 15.88 -14.24
CA ILE A 514 29.21 14.49 -14.72
C ILE A 514 27.79 13.93 -14.77
N HIS A 515 27.41 13.48 -15.96
CA HIS A 515 26.15 12.80 -16.22
C HIS A 515 26.43 11.32 -16.54
N VAL A 516 25.61 10.44 -15.95
CA VAL A 516 25.65 8.99 -16.15
C VAL A 516 24.25 8.47 -16.48
N ASP A 517 24.16 7.56 -17.46
CA ASP A 517 22.90 6.97 -17.93
C ASP A 517 23.12 5.51 -18.40
N PRO A 518 22.80 4.50 -17.57
CA PRO A 518 22.87 3.10 -17.97
C PRO A 518 21.66 2.70 -18.82
N GLU A 519 21.87 1.77 -19.77
CA GLU A 519 20.75 1.15 -20.50
C GLU A 519 20.07 0.04 -19.69
N LEU A 520 20.80 -0.55 -18.74
CA LEU A 520 20.29 -1.49 -17.75
C LEU A 520 21.11 -1.35 -16.46
N ALA A 521 20.44 -1.34 -15.31
CA ALA A 521 21.04 -1.65 -14.02
C ALA A 521 20.43 -2.95 -13.48
N TRP A 522 21.27 -3.84 -12.94
CA TRP A 522 20.86 -5.05 -12.26
C TRP A 522 21.55 -5.13 -10.90
N PHE A 523 20.80 -5.54 -9.88
CA PHE A 523 21.20 -5.54 -8.48
C PHE A 523 20.93 -6.91 -7.86
N ASN A 524 21.86 -7.39 -7.05
CA ASN A 524 21.69 -8.57 -6.22
C ASN A 524 22.31 -8.32 -4.84
N PHE A 525 21.50 -8.43 -3.80
CA PHE A 525 21.91 -8.33 -2.41
C PHE A 525 21.67 -9.70 -1.75
N GLU A 526 22.74 -10.41 -1.38
CA GLU A 526 22.62 -11.70 -0.70
C GLU A 526 22.36 -11.51 0.80
N ASN A 527 21.76 -12.50 1.46
CA ASN A 527 21.51 -12.45 2.92
C ASN A 527 20.65 -11.24 3.37
N LEU A 528 19.81 -10.71 2.48
CA LEU A 528 18.68 -9.86 2.86
C LEU A 528 17.77 -10.60 3.86
N PHE A 529 17.07 -9.84 4.71
CA PHE A 529 16.15 -10.35 5.75
C PHE A 529 16.79 -11.39 6.69
N ASN A 530 18.10 -11.24 6.96
CA ASN A 530 18.92 -12.17 7.72
C ASN A 530 19.02 -13.59 7.13
N GLY A 531 18.98 -13.71 5.79
CA GLY A 531 19.17 -14.97 5.08
C GLY A 531 17.88 -15.66 4.66
N ASP A 532 16.74 -14.99 4.79
CA ASP A 532 15.50 -15.47 4.18
C ASP A 532 15.60 -15.36 2.66
N LYS A 533 15.84 -16.50 2.02
CA LYS A 533 16.08 -16.55 0.58
C LYS A 533 14.85 -16.11 -0.23
N GLN A 534 13.64 -16.46 0.21
CA GLN A 534 12.44 -16.18 -0.60
C GLN A 534 12.06 -14.70 -0.52
N LEU A 535 12.20 -14.07 0.65
CA LEU A 535 12.14 -12.61 0.79
C LEU A 535 13.26 -11.90 0.00
N GLY A 536 14.49 -12.38 0.10
CA GLY A 536 15.65 -11.81 -0.60
C GLY A 536 15.52 -11.86 -2.11
N ASP A 537 15.20 -13.03 -2.68
CA ASP A 537 14.99 -13.24 -4.11
C ASP A 537 13.86 -12.33 -4.63
N ASN A 538 12.73 -12.24 -3.92
CA ASN A 538 11.61 -11.37 -4.30
C ASN A 538 11.97 -9.87 -4.27
N VAL A 539 12.70 -9.41 -3.26
CA VAL A 539 13.11 -7.99 -3.18
C VAL A 539 14.17 -7.66 -4.20
N ASN A 540 15.14 -8.55 -4.44
CA ASN A 540 16.07 -8.40 -5.57
C ASN A 540 15.30 -8.37 -6.90
N GLN A 541 14.30 -9.22 -7.11
CA GLN A 541 13.47 -9.15 -8.32
C GLN A 541 12.75 -7.79 -8.44
N VAL A 542 12.09 -7.30 -7.38
CA VAL A 542 11.37 -6.01 -7.44
C VAL A 542 12.31 -4.83 -7.69
N ILE A 543 13.51 -4.82 -7.11
CA ILE A 543 14.54 -3.82 -7.39
C ILE A 543 14.96 -3.86 -8.87
N ASN A 544 15.08 -5.06 -9.45
CA ASN A 544 15.45 -5.24 -10.87
C ASN A 544 14.32 -4.92 -11.84
N ASP A 545 13.07 -5.29 -11.53
CA ASP A 545 11.90 -4.99 -12.35
C ASP A 545 11.61 -3.46 -12.40
N ASN A 546 12.08 -2.71 -11.39
CA ASN A 546 11.93 -1.26 -11.25
C ASN A 546 13.31 -0.56 -11.16
N TRP A 547 14.33 -1.10 -11.84
CA TRP A 547 15.72 -0.66 -11.69
C TRP A 547 15.94 0.81 -12.03
N LYS A 548 15.14 1.36 -12.96
CA LYS A 548 15.32 2.72 -13.48
C LYS A 548 14.89 3.74 -12.43
N GLU A 549 13.75 3.52 -11.81
CA GLU A 549 13.23 4.33 -10.70
C GLU A 549 14.20 4.30 -9.50
N VAL A 550 14.79 3.14 -9.19
CA VAL A 550 15.80 2.99 -8.12
C VAL A 550 17.09 3.73 -8.48
N PHE A 551 17.59 3.59 -9.72
CA PHE A 551 18.81 4.25 -10.16
C PHE A 551 18.67 5.76 -10.24
N ASP A 552 17.56 6.27 -10.79
CA ASP A 552 17.32 7.70 -10.94
C ASP A 552 17.11 8.41 -9.59
N ASP A 553 16.52 7.76 -8.57
CA ASP A 553 16.41 8.30 -7.20
C ASP A 553 17.77 8.45 -6.50
N LEU A 554 18.71 7.54 -6.77
CA LEU A 554 20.06 7.51 -6.17
C LEU A 554 21.14 8.21 -7.01
N LYS A 555 20.79 8.64 -8.23
CA LYS A 555 21.71 9.18 -9.25
C LYS A 555 22.56 10.35 -8.75
N SER A 556 21.95 11.27 -8.01
CA SER A 556 22.65 12.41 -7.41
C SER A 556 23.66 11.96 -6.35
N SER A 557 23.29 11.00 -5.49
CA SER A 557 24.18 10.41 -4.47
C SER A 557 25.37 9.68 -5.11
N TYR A 558 25.16 8.93 -6.20
CA TYR A 558 26.26 8.31 -6.97
C TYR A 558 27.24 9.36 -7.55
N ILE A 559 26.72 10.47 -8.12
CA ILE A 559 27.56 11.55 -8.67
C ILE A 559 28.34 12.26 -7.55
N GLN A 560 27.75 12.45 -6.37
CA GLN A 560 28.46 13.04 -5.22
C GLN A 560 29.66 12.20 -4.78
N VAL A 561 29.55 10.88 -4.80
CA VAL A 561 30.65 9.94 -4.48
C VAL A 561 31.80 10.10 -5.48
N ILE A 562 31.51 10.10 -6.78
CA ILE A 562 32.51 10.27 -7.84
C ILE A 562 33.25 11.61 -7.66
N ASN A 563 32.53 12.68 -7.33
CA ASN A 563 33.12 13.99 -7.06
C ASN A 563 33.95 14.03 -5.75
N ARG A 564 33.60 13.24 -4.73
CA ARG A 564 34.38 13.10 -3.48
C ARG A 564 35.72 12.41 -3.74
N TRP A 565 35.69 11.31 -4.48
CA TRP A 565 36.88 10.56 -4.92
C TRP A 565 37.88 11.46 -5.66
N LYS A 566 37.41 12.21 -6.65
CA LYS A 566 38.22 13.21 -7.36
C LYS A 566 38.88 14.21 -6.42
N LYS A 567 38.18 14.68 -5.37
CA LYS A 567 38.71 15.67 -4.43
C LYS A 567 39.85 15.13 -3.58
N GLU A 568 39.78 13.85 -3.20
CA GLU A 568 40.82 13.17 -2.42
C GLU A 568 42.07 12.89 -3.28
N GLU A 569 41.90 12.46 -4.53
CA GLU A 569 43.01 12.29 -5.47
C GLU A 569 43.64 13.61 -5.93
N SER A 570 42.85 14.68 -6.12
CA SER A 570 43.33 16.02 -6.54
C SER A 570 44.19 16.74 -5.50
N VAL A 571 44.39 16.16 -4.31
CA VAL A 571 45.34 16.63 -3.29
C VAL A 571 46.76 16.13 -3.59
N VAL A 572 46.91 15.04 -4.34
CA VAL A 572 48.20 14.52 -4.81
C VAL A 572 48.45 15.00 -6.24
N ASP A 573 49.71 15.32 -6.54
CA ASP A 573 50.08 16.18 -7.68
C ASP A 573 50.14 15.39 -9.02
N GLY A 574 49.02 14.75 -9.39
CA GLY A 574 48.79 13.99 -10.62
C GLY A 574 48.89 14.87 -11.86
N GLN A 575 50.13 15.08 -12.32
CA GLN A 575 50.49 16.24 -13.13
C GLN A 575 50.54 15.94 -14.63
N LEU A 576 49.46 16.27 -15.34
CA LEU A 576 49.45 16.35 -16.82
C LEU A 576 50.40 17.47 -17.26
N GLN A 577 51.60 17.09 -17.69
CA GLN A 577 52.66 18.02 -18.07
C GLN A 577 52.47 18.52 -19.51
N CYS A 578 52.20 19.81 -19.64
CA CYS A 578 52.48 20.56 -20.86
C CYS A 578 53.81 21.30 -20.69
N GLU A 579 54.64 21.30 -21.74
CA GLU A 579 55.80 22.20 -21.75
C GLU A 579 55.36 23.68 -21.79
N ALA A 580 56.28 24.58 -21.44
CA ALA A 580 56.09 26.01 -21.13
C ALA A 580 55.15 26.81 -22.08
N PRO A 581 54.67 28.01 -21.68
CA PRO A 581 53.74 28.82 -22.49
C PRO A 581 54.23 28.99 -23.95
N GLY A 582 53.56 28.29 -24.88
CA GLY A 582 53.94 28.23 -26.29
C GLY A 582 54.76 27.01 -26.75
N ALA A 583 54.81 25.91 -25.99
CA ALA A 583 55.53 24.69 -26.38
C ALA A 583 54.75 23.76 -27.34
N ARG A 584 55.38 22.63 -27.71
CA ARG A 584 55.06 21.83 -28.91
C ARG A 584 54.51 20.42 -28.64
N SER A 585 54.31 20.02 -27.39
CA SER A 585 53.69 18.73 -27.04
C SER A 585 53.24 18.68 -25.59
N CYS A 586 52.14 17.96 -25.32
CA CYS A 586 51.71 17.56 -23.99
C CYS A 586 51.58 16.03 -23.91
N GLY A 587 51.78 15.47 -22.71
CA GLY A 587 51.57 14.05 -22.40
C GLY A 587 52.25 13.64 -21.08
N LEU A 588 51.89 12.49 -20.53
CA LEU A 588 52.53 11.99 -19.31
C LEU A 588 54.03 11.71 -19.55
N ILE A 589 54.85 12.03 -18.55
CA ILE A 589 56.28 11.69 -18.52
C ILE A 589 56.61 11.16 -17.13
N LEU A 590 56.81 9.85 -17.03
CA LEU A 590 57.36 9.22 -15.84
C LEU A 590 58.87 9.53 -15.72
N PRO A 591 59.42 9.71 -14.50
CA PRO A 591 60.84 9.95 -14.32
C PRO A 591 61.66 8.70 -14.69
N ARG A 592 62.63 8.84 -15.60
CA ARG A 592 63.57 7.76 -15.92
C ARG A 592 64.49 7.45 -14.73
N ILE A 593 64.40 6.23 -14.20
CA ILE A 593 65.45 5.67 -13.34
C ILE A 593 66.62 5.24 -14.23
N THR A 594 67.67 6.06 -14.28
CA THR A 594 68.97 5.64 -14.84
C THR A 594 69.78 4.94 -13.75
N GLY A 595 69.64 3.62 -13.66
CA GLY A 595 70.41 2.77 -12.75
C GLY A 595 70.81 1.47 -13.44
N THR A 596 72.10 1.30 -13.72
CA THR A 596 72.68 0.04 -14.17
C THR A 596 72.70 -0.99 -13.03
N PRO A 597 72.35 -2.27 -13.26
CA PRO A 597 72.38 -3.27 -12.20
C PRO A 597 73.82 -3.69 -11.86
N SER A 598 74.11 -3.80 -10.57
CA SER A 598 75.25 -4.55 -10.03
C SER A 598 74.71 -5.49 -8.93
N PRO A 599 75.19 -6.73 -8.80
CA PRO A 599 74.48 -7.77 -8.05
C PRO A 599 75.03 -8.02 -6.62
N LEU A 600 74.28 -8.82 -5.83
CA LEU A 600 74.62 -9.41 -4.51
C LEU A 600 74.66 -8.42 -3.31
N SER A 601 74.38 -8.78 -2.05
CA SER A 601 73.66 -9.93 -1.44
C SER A 601 73.52 -9.70 0.10
N GLU A 602 72.60 -10.45 0.73
CA GLU A 602 72.58 -10.79 2.19
C GLU A 602 72.24 -9.73 3.27
N GLU A 603 71.91 -10.26 4.46
CA GLU A 603 71.20 -9.64 5.59
C GLU A 603 72.12 -8.97 6.65
N VAL A 604 71.50 -8.32 7.65
CA VAL A 604 71.80 -8.34 9.12
C VAL A 604 71.64 -6.95 9.81
N THR A 605 70.86 -6.93 10.90
CA THR A 605 70.63 -5.81 11.86
C THR A 605 71.65 -5.82 13.03
N PRO A 606 71.75 -4.85 14.00
CA PRO A 606 70.87 -3.71 14.33
C PRO A 606 71.57 -2.35 14.66
N GLN A 607 70.74 -1.37 15.10
CA GLN A 607 70.99 0.00 15.64
C GLN A 607 72.02 0.14 16.82
N PRO A 608 72.49 1.35 17.27
CA PRO A 608 71.68 2.58 17.51
C PRO A 608 72.29 4.03 17.49
N ARG A 609 71.38 5.04 17.45
CA ARG A 609 71.47 6.47 17.93
C ARG A 609 72.49 7.41 17.22
N THR A 610 72.23 8.71 16.99
CA THR A 610 71.22 9.73 17.40
C THR A 610 71.05 10.72 16.20
N GLU A 611 69.99 11.51 15.96
CA GLU A 611 69.15 12.41 16.78
C GLU A 611 67.71 12.56 16.17
N GLY A 612 66.76 13.27 16.83
CA GLY A 612 65.70 13.99 16.07
C GLY A 612 64.18 13.65 16.17
N ARG A 613 63.65 13.27 17.36
CA ARG A 613 62.23 13.35 17.85
C ARG A 613 60.98 13.45 16.92
N ILE A 614 59.96 12.65 17.27
CA ILE A 614 58.52 12.74 16.91
C ILE A 614 57.82 13.75 17.89
N PHE A 615 56.80 14.58 17.56
CA PHE A 615 55.33 14.32 17.67
C PHE A 615 54.44 15.50 17.22
N VAL A 616 53.38 15.20 16.45
CA VAL A 616 51.94 15.62 16.44
C VAL A 616 51.45 17.02 16.92
N SER A 617 50.43 17.53 16.20
CA SER A 617 49.36 18.54 16.51
C SER A 617 49.44 19.85 15.71
N GLY A 618 48.35 20.47 15.24
CA GLY A 618 46.92 20.09 15.30
C GLY A 618 46.01 20.99 14.43
N PHE A 619 44.69 20.77 14.50
CA PHE A 619 43.63 21.64 13.94
C PHE A 619 43.69 23.08 14.53
N PRO A 620 43.14 24.10 13.85
CA PRO A 620 41.76 24.50 14.18
C PRO A 620 40.85 24.83 12.97
N VAL A 621 39.56 24.87 13.31
CA VAL A 621 38.37 25.21 12.53
C VAL A 621 38.40 26.63 11.94
N GLY A 622 37.76 26.80 10.77
CA GLY A 622 37.34 28.07 10.17
C GLY A 622 36.24 27.82 9.15
#